data_AF-A0A2G3A4T7-F1
#
_entry.id   AF-A0A2G3A4T7-F1
#
_cell.length_a   1.000
_cell.length_b   1.000
_cell.length_c   1.000
_cell.angle_alpha   90.00
_cell.angle_beta   90.00
_cell.angle_gamma   90.00
#
_symmetry.space_group_name_H-M   'P 1'
#
loop_
_entity.id
_entity.type
_entity.pdbx_description
1 polymer ?
#
loop_
_entity_poly.entity_id
_entity_poly.type
_entity_poly.pdbx_seq_one_letter_code
_entity_poly.pdbx_strand_id
1 'polypeptide(L)'
;MLKNLTGSALAGALGGFNAHASNIVSAVYIATGQDPAQNIESSHCITMMEAVNDGKDLHISVTMPSIEVGTVGGGTQLASQSACLNLLGVKGANREAPGSNARLLATIVAGSVLAGELSLMSAISAGQLVNSHMKYNRSTKDVTKASS
;
A
#
# COMPACT_ATOMS: atom_id res chain seq x y z
N MET A 1 -4.63 -10.99 15.22
CA MET A 1 -4.23 -9.59 15.52
C MET A 1 -2.93 -9.46 16.34
N LEU A 2 -2.09 -10.51 16.48
CA LEU A 2 -0.85 -10.43 17.26
C LEU A 2 0.20 -9.51 16.61
N LYS A 3 0.39 -9.57 15.29
CA LYS A 3 1.44 -8.80 14.60
C LYS A 3 1.14 -7.29 14.58
N ASN A 4 0.03 -6.90 13.96
CA ASN A 4 -0.27 -5.48 13.67
C ASN A 4 -0.65 -4.67 14.91
N LEU A 5 -1.19 -5.30 15.96
CA LEU A 5 -1.54 -4.60 17.20
C LEU A 5 -0.50 -4.84 18.29
N THR A 6 -0.48 -6.05 18.86
CA THR A 6 0.40 -6.36 20.01
C THR A 6 1.88 -6.18 19.67
N GLY A 7 2.32 -6.66 18.50
CA GLY A 7 3.69 -6.50 18.03
C GLY A 7 4.07 -5.04 17.84
N SER A 8 3.23 -4.26 17.15
CA SER A 8 3.46 -2.82 16.96
C SER A 8 3.45 -2.04 18.29
N ALA A 9 2.55 -2.36 19.22
CA ALA A 9 2.50 -1.75 20.54
C ALA A 9 3.76 -2.06 21.36
N LEU A 10 4.23 -3.31 21.35
CA LEU A 10 5.48 -3.71 22.00
C LEU A 10 6.70 -3.01 21.39
N ALA A 11 6.69 -2.78 20.07
CA ALA A 11 7.73 -2.04 19.38
C ALA A 11 7.70 -0.53 19.63
N GLY A 12 6.69 0.00 20.32
CA GLY A 12 6.51 1.44 20.52
C GLY A 12 6.16 2.19 19.25
N ALA A 13 5.53 1.53 18.26
CA ALA A 13 5.18 2.16 17.00
C ALA A 13 4.04 3.18 17.19
N LEU A 14 4.19 4.34 16.56
CA LEU A 14 3.15 5.36 16.42
C LEU A 14 2.69 5.37 14.96
N GLY A 15 1.39 5.16 14.71
CA GLY A 15 0.82 5.10 13.35
C GLY A 15 1.15 3.82 12.55
N GLY A 16 2.07 2.98 13.01
CA GLY A 16 2.54 1.76 12.32
C GLY A 16 1.82 0.46 12.71
N PHE A 17 0.48 0.44 12.65
CA PHE A 17 -0.34 -0.72 13.05
C PHE A 17 -0.79 -1.56 11.83
N ASN A 18 0.14 -1.82 10.92
CA ASN A 18 -0.07 -2.49 9.64
C ASN A 18 1.07 -3.48 9.32
N ALA A 19 1.01 -4.16 8.17
CA ALA A 19 2.07 -5.05 7.72
C ALA A 19 3.06 -4.35 6.80
N HIS A 20 2.61 -3.71 5.73
CA HIS A 20 3.49 -3.07 4.75
C HIS A 20 2.80 -1.93 3.97
N ALA A 21 1.95 -1.13 4.62
CA ALA A 21 1.28 -0.01 3.96
C ALA A 21 2.27 0.91 3.20
N SER A 22 3.43 1.16 3.80
CA SER A 22 4.55 1.93 3.24
C SER A 22 5.04 1.40 1.86
N ASN A 23 5.06 0.09 1.64
CA ASN A 23 5.45 -0.46 0.34
C ASN A 23 4.48 -0.05 -0.76
N ILE A 24 3.18 -0.16 -0.48
CA ILE A 24 2.13 0.16 -1.44
C ILE A 24 2.05 1.66 -1.69
N VAL A 25 2.08 2.47 -0.63
CA VAL A 25 2.10 3.94 -0.72
C VAL A 25 3.27 4.40 -1.57
N SER A 26 4.49 3.94 -1.26
CA SER A 26 5.70 4.29 -2.03
C SER A 26 5.58 3.92 -3.51
N ALA A 27 5.09 2.72 -3.82
CA ALA A 27 4.93 2.26 -5.20
C ALA A 27 3.93 3.13 -5.99
N VAL A 28 2.77 3.43 -5.41
CA VAL A 28 1.76 4.30 -6.03
C VAL A 28 2.32 5.72 -6.17
N TYR A 29 3.04 6.22 -5.17
CA TYR A 29 3.57 7.59 -5.15
C TYR A 29 4.59 7.81 -6.26
N ILE A 30 5.56 6.90 -6.39
CA ILE A 30 6.58 6.95 -7.45
C ILE A 30 5.92 6.83 -8.84
N ALA A 31 4.97 5.91 -9.00
CA ALA A 31 4.30 5.69 -10.28
C ALA A 31 3.43 6.88 -10.71
N THR A 32 2.79 7.57 -9.76
CA THR A 32 1.83 8.65 -10.05
C THR A 32 2.40 10.05 -9.84
N GLY A 33 3.69 10.17 -9.51
CA GLY A 33 4.38 11.47 -9.41
C GLY A 33 4.06 12.28 -8.16
N GLN A 34 3.74 11.58 -7.07
CA GLN A 34 3.64 12.17 -5.73
C GLN A 34 5.03 12.40 -5.14
N ASP A 35 5.13 13.01 -3.97
CA ASP A 35 6.38 13.14 -3.23
C ASP A 35 6.67 11.86 -2.42
N PRO A 36 7.68 11.04 -2.79
CA PRO A 36 7.95 9.80 -2.06
C PRO A 36 8.42 10.03 -0.62
N ALA A 37 8.93 11.22 -0.27
CA ALA A 37 9.34 11.53 1.09
C ALA A 37 8.13 11.64 2.04
N GLN A 38 6.96 12.01 1.52
CA GLN A 38 5.68 12.05 2.26
C GLN A 38 5.18 10.65 2.65
N ASN A 39 5.81 9.57 2.18
CA ASN A 39 5.51 8.21 2.63
C ASN A 39 5.65 8.04 4.15
N ILE A 40 6.50 8.82 4.82
CA ILE A 40 6.65 8.79 6.29
C ILE A 40 5.29 8.97 6.97
N GLU A 41 4.54 10.00 6.58
CA GLU A 41 3.25 10.33 7.17
C GLU A 41 2.09 9.62 6.45
N SER A 42 2.17 9.52 5.12
CA SER A 42 1.11 8.92 4.30
C SER A 42 0.96 7.42 4.49
N SER A 43 1.95 6.73 5.06
CA SER A 43 1.89 5.30 5.37
C SER A 43 1.37 4.96 6.77
N HIS A 44 1.02 5.97 7.58
CA HIS A 44 0.30 5.74 8.82
C HIS A 44 -1.00 4.99 8.53
N CYS A 45 -1.11 3.80 9.12
CA CYS A 45 -2.18 2.88 8.81
C CYS A 45 -2.40 1.92 9.99
N ILE A 46 -3.67 1.76 10.36
CA ILE A 46 -4.14 0.66 11.19
C ILE A 46 -4.94 -0.33 10.35
N THR A 47 -4.50 -1.58 10.36
CA THR A 47 -5.17 -2.69 9.69
C THR A 47 -5.90 -3.53 10.72
N MET A 48 -7.23 -3.59 10.61
CA MET A 48 -8.10 -4.40 11.45
C MET A 48 -8.66 -5.59 10.67
N MET A 49 -8.73 -6.73 11.34
CA MET A 49 -9.24 -7.98 10.78
C MET A 49 -10.08 -8.71 11.82
N GLU A 50 -11.30 -9.07 11.45
CA GLU A 50 -12.23 -9.78 12.32
C GLU A 50 -13.01 -10.85 11.55
N ALA A 51 -13.26 -11.96 12.23
CA ALA A 51 -14.13 -13.01 11.73
C ALA A 51 -15.58 -12.55 11.85
N VAL A 52 -16.34 -12.64 10.76
CA VAL A 52 -17.78 -12.31 10.73
C VAL A 52 -18.56 -13.51 10.18
N ASN A 53 -19.89 -13.46 10.27
CA ASN A 53 -20.77 -14.54 9.77
C ASN A 53 -20.37 -15.93 10.30
N ASP A 54 -20.26 -16.05 11.63
CA ASP A 54 -19.83 -17.28 12.33
C ASP A 54 -18.45 -17.81 11.91
N GLY A 55 -17.57 -16.90 11.48
CA GLY A 55 -16.20 -17.23 11.06
C GLY A 55 -16.08 -17.76 9.64
N LYS A 56 -17.14 -17.66 8.83
CA LYS A 56 -17.10 -18.03 7.41
C LYS A 56 -16.47 -16.94 6.55
N ASP A 57 -16.59 -15.68 6.98
CA ASP A 57 -16.10 -14.52 6.25
C ASP A 57 -15.10 -13.72 7.08
N LEU A 58 -14.21 -13.02 6.37
CA LEU A 58 -13.24 -12.10 6.95
C LEU A 58 -13.66 -10.67 6.63
N HIS A 59 -13.94 -9.88 7.66
CA HIS A 59 -14.01 -8.44 7.53
C HIS A 59 -12.61 -7.85 7.75
N ILE A 60 -12.18 -7.02 6.81
CA ILE A 60 -10.89 -6.34 6.82
C ILE A 60 -11.11 -4.86 6.55
N SER A 61 -10.43 -4.02 7.31
CA SER A 61 -10.41 -2.58 7.08
C SER A 61 -9.01 -2.01 7.28
N VAL A 62 -8.70 -0.94 6.54
CA VAL A 62 -7.53 -0.10 6.79
C VAL A 62 -8.01 1.32 7.09
N THR A 63 -7.40 1.97 8.07
CA THR A 63 -7.64 3.40 8.33
C THR A 63 -6.32 4.14 8.19
N MET A 64 -6.29 5.10 7.26
CA MET A 64 -5.10 5.89 6.93
C MET A 64 -5.43 7.37 7.11
N PRO A 65 -5.05 8.00 8.24
CA PRO A 65 -5.57 9.31 8.62
C PRO A 65 -4.89 10.48 7.88
N SER A 66 -3.76 10.24 7.22
CA SER A 66 -2.83 11.30 6.79
C SER A 66 -2.27 11.05 5.38
N ILE A 67 -3.11 10.59 4.44
CA ILE A 67 -2.69 10.41 3.03
C ILE A 67 -2.53 11.78 2.36
N GLU A 68 -1.29 12.14 2.01
CA GLU A 68 -0.95 13.38 1.30
C GLU A 68 -0.78 13.12 -0.20
N VAL A 69 -1.77 13.47 -1.01
CA VAL A 69 -1.74 13.24 -2.47
C VAL A 69 -2.24 14.44 -3.26
N GLY A 70 -1.77 14.54 -4.51
CA GLY A 70 -2.18 15.54 -5.48
C GLY A 70 -2.25 15.00 -6.91
N THR A 71 -3.10 15.63 -7.73
CA THR A 71 -3.28 15.25 -9.15
C THR A 71 -2.84 16.36 -10.12
N VAL A 72 -2.34 17.47 -9.57
CA VAL A 72 -1.84 18.66 -10.25
C VAL A 72 -0.56 19.13 -9.54
N GLY A 73 0.43 19.59 -10.31
CA GLY A 73 1.69 20.11 -9.76
C GLY A 73 2.76 19.04 -9.51
N GLY A 74 3.98 19.48 -9.17
CA GLY A 74 5.10 18.59 -8.87
C GLY A 74 5.39 17.57 -9.98
N GLY A 75 5.71 16.34 -9.57
CA GLY A 75 6.01 15.22 -10.46
C GLY A 75 4.82 14.74 -11.30
N THR A 76 3.59 15.11 -10.95
CA THR A 76 2.38 14.71 -11.68
C THR A 76 2.31 15.25 -13.11
N GLN A 77 3.18 16.19 -13.49
CA GLN A 77 3.25 16.79 -14.83
C GLN A 77 4.17 16.02 -15.77
N LEU A 78 5.04 15.16 -15.24
CA LEU A 78 5.93 14.35 -16.06
C LEU A 78 5.13 13.35 -16.88
N ALA A 79 5.59 13.05 -18.10
CA ALA A 79 4.81 12.27 -19.06
C ALA A 79 4.43 10.88 -18.53
N SER A 80 5.38 10.14 -17.94
CA SER A 80 5.16 8.80 -17.42
C SER A 80 4.18 8.79 -16.24
N GLN A 81 4.39 9.68 -15.27
CA GLN A 81 3.52 9.82 -14.09
C GLN A 81 2.11 10.29 -14.48
N SER A 82 2.02 11.18 -15.47
CA SER A 82 0.75 11.61 -16.05
C SER A 82 -0.01 10.45 -16.68
N ALA A 83 0.69 9.55 -17.38
CA ALA A 83 0.09 8.36 -17.97
C ALA A 83 -0.49 7.42 -16.90
N CYS A 84 0.21 7.22 -15.78
CA CYS A 84 -0.32 6.45 -14.64
C CYS A 84 -1.55 7.11 -14.00
N LEU A 85 -1.55 8.43 -13.81
CA LEU A 85 -2.72 9.16 -13.31
C LEU A 85 -3.91 9.10 -14.29
N ASN A 86 -3.65 9.10 -15.60
CA ASN A 86 -4.68 8.91 -16.63
C ASN A 86 -5.27 7.49 -16.60
N LEU A 87 -4.44 6.46 -16.42
CA LEU A 87 -4.88 5.08 -16.25
C LEU A 87 -5.87 4.95 -15.09
N LEU A 88 -5.61 5.66 -13.99
CA LEU A 88 -6.47 5.71 -12.81
C LEU A 88 -7.65 6.68 -12.95
N GLY A 89 -7.75 7.44 -14.05
CA GLY A 89 -8.84 8.38 -14.30
C GLY A 89 -8.82 9.64 -13.41
N VAL A 90 -7.69 9.97 -12.78
CA VAL A 90 -7.58 11.05 -11.78
C VAL A 90 -6.64 12.18 -12.20
N LYS A 91 -6.14 12.20 -13.44
CA LYS A 91 -5.19 13.24 -13.86
C LYS A 91 -5.83 14.62 -13.86
N GLY A 92 -5.11 15.61 -13.31
CA GLY A 92 -5.47 17.02 -13.42
C GLY A 92 -6.51 17.47 -12.41
N ALA A 93 -6.92 18.73 -12.55
CA ALA A 93 -7.98 19.32 -11.75
C ALA A 93 -9.34 18.92 -12.30
N ASN A 94 -10.27 18.56 -11.42
CA ASN A 94 -11.67 18.43 -11.78
C ASN A 94 -12.34 19.81 -11.68
N ARG A 95 -12.88 20.30 -12.80
CA ARG A 95 -13.48 21.64 -12.90
C ARG A 95 -14.87 21.73 -12.26
N GLU A 96 -15.60 20.64 -12.25
CA GLU A 96 -16.97 20.58 -11.71
C GLU A 96 -16.95 20.38 -10.19
N ALA A 97 -16.02 19.58 -9.70
CA ALA A 97 -15.86 19.25 -8.28
C ALA A 97 -14.39 19.35 -7.85
N PRO A 98 -13.88 20.53 -7.50
CA PRO A 98 -12.49 20.71 -7.06
C PRO A 98 -12.06 19.72 -5.98
N GLY A 99 -10.88 19.14 -6.17
CA GLY A 99 -10.28 18.13 -5.28
C GLY A 99 -10.86 16.72 -5.39
N SER A 100 -11.89 16.46 -6.21
CA SER A 100 -12.48 15.11 -6.34
C SER A 100 -11.49 14.07 -6.85
N ASN A 101 -10.66 14.43 -7.83
CA ASN A 101 -9.61 13.57 -8.36
C ASN A 101 -8.57 13.19 -7.30
N ALA A 102 -8.15 14.15 -6.46
CA ALA A 102 -7.22 13.90 -5.37
C ALA A 102 -7.84 13.00 -4.28
N ARG A 103 -9.11 13.21 -3.93
CA ARG A 103 -9.85 12.33 -3.03
C ARG A 103 -9.96 10.90 -3.58
N LEU A 104 -10.25 10.76 -4.87
CA LEU A 104 -10.31 9.46 -5.52
C LEU A 104 -8.93 8.77 -5.54
N LEU A 105 -7.85 9.52 -5.80
CA LEU A 105 -6.49 8.97 -5.70
C LEU A 105 -6.18 8.51 -4.27
N ALA A 106 -6.55 9.26 -3.24
CA ALA A 106 -6.39 8.84 -1.85
C ALA A 106 -7.18 7.54 -1.54
N THR A 107 -8.41 7.41 -2.07
CA THR A 107 -9.20 6.17 -1.97
C THR A 107 -8.52 5.00 -2.67
N ILE A 108 -7.92 5.22 -3.85
CA ILE A 108 -7.17 4.19 -4.59
C ILE A 108 -5.94 3.75 -3.79
N VAL A 109 -5.20 4.69 -3.18
CA VAL A 109 -4.06 4.38 -2.30
C VAL A 109 -4.52 3.50 -1.14
N ALA A 110 -5.55 3.91 -0.39
CA ALA A 110 -6.07 3.15 0.75
C ALA A 110 -6.59 1.75 0.34
N GLY A 111 -7.33 1.66 -0.77
CA GLY A 111 -7.81 0.39 -1.32
C GLY A 111 -6.68 -0.54 -1.76
N SER A 112 -5.62 0.02 -2.35
CA SER A 112 -4.42 -0.74 -2.72
C SER A 112 -3.67 -1.24 -1.48
N VAL A 113 -3.57 -0.41 -0.43
CA VAL A 113 -2.99 -0.80 0.85
C VAL A 113 -3.81 -1.95 1.45
N LEU A 114 -5.13 -1.86 1.48
CA LEU A 114 -6.00 -2.94 1.96
C LEU A 114 -5.76 -4.26 1.21
N ALA A 115 -5.67 -4.22 -0.12
CA ALA A 115 -5.39 -5.40 -0.93
C ALA A 115 -3.99 -5.98 -0.64
N GLY A 116 -2.99 -5.12 -0.48
CA GLY A 116 -1.63 -5.52 -0.08
C GLY A 116 -1.60 -6.16 1.31
N GLU A 117 -2.29 -5.56 2.27
CA GLU A 117 -2.39 -6.04 3.65
C GLU A 117 -3.06 -7.41 3.70
N LEU A 118 -4.18 -7.60 2.99
CA LEU A 118 -4.86 -8.89 2.88
C LEU A 118 -3.90 -9.96 2.35
N SER A 119 -3.26 -9.69 1.22
CA SER A 119 -2.34 -10.63 0.57
C SER A 119 -1.14 -11.01 1.47
N LEU A 120 -0.47 -10.03 2.06
CA LEU A 120 0.70 -10.30 2.90
C LEU A 120 0.32 -11.03 4.20
N MET A 121 -0.78 -10.63 4.84
CA MET A 121 -1.23 -11.28 6.07
C MET A 121 -1.68 -12.72 5.81
N SER A 122 -2.32 -13.00 4.67
CA SER A 122 -2.62 -14.37 4.24
C SER A 122 -1.34 -15.19 4.03
N ALA A 123 -0.33 -14.63 3.34
CA ALA A 123 0.95 -15.32 3.11
C ALA A 123 1.72 -15.61 4.41
N ILE A 124 1.69 -14.69 5.38
CA ILE A 124 2.28 -14.89 6.72
C ILE A 124 1.51 -15.98 7.46
N SER A 125 0.17 -15.92 7.46
CA SER A 125 -0.67 -16.90 8.15
C SER A 125 -0.52 -18.31 7.59
N ALA A 126 -0.23 -18.45 6.29
CA ALA A 126 -0.01 -19.74 5.62
C ALA A 126 1.47 -20.20 5.67
N GLY A 127 2.39 -19.41 6.23
CA GLY A 127 3.83 -19.71 6.23
C GLY A 127 4.49 -19.66 4.85
N GLN A 128 3.86 -19.00 3.86
CA GLN A 128 4.29 -19.01 2.46
C GLN A 128 5.19 -17.83 2.07
N LEU A 129 5.39 -16.85 2.97
CA LEU A 129 6.10 -15.61 2.65
C LEU A 129 7.51 -15.86 2.07
N VAL A 130 8.29 -16.74 2.69
CA VAL A 130 9.68 -17.03 2.27
C VAL A 130 9.72 -17.65 0.88
N ASN A 131 8.82 -18.59 0.60
CA ASN A 131 8.74 -19.26 -0.71
C ASN A 131 8.41 -18.27 -1.83
N SER A 132 7.47 -17.36 -1.58
CA SER A 132 7.10 -16.31 -2.53
C SER A 132 8.26 -15.34 -2.80
N HIS A 133 8.99 -14.93 -1.75
CA HIS A 133 10.18 -14.09 -1.92
C HIS A 133 11.28 -14.79 -2.73
N MET A 134 11.56 -16.07 -2.46
CA MET A 134 12.59 -16.82 -3.19
C MET A 134 12.23 -17.03 -4.66
N LYS A 135 10.94 -17.16 -4.99
CA LYS A 135 10.47 -17.39 -6.36
C LYS A 135 10.42 -16.11 -7.21
N TYR A 136 9.97 -15.00 -6.64
CA TYR A 136 9.64 -13.79 -7.42
C TYR A 136 10.56 -12.60 -7.15
N ASN A 137 11.20 -12.54 -5.97
CA ASN A 137 12.06 -11.43 -5.57
C ASN A 137 13.56 -11.80 -5.60
N ARG A 138 13.89 -12.98 -6.13
CA ARG A 138 15.28 -13.41 -6.35
C ARG A 138 15.43 -13.90 -7.77
N SER A 139 16.43 -13.38 -8.47
CA SER A 139 16.75 -13.84 -9.82
C SER A 139 17.18 -15.31 -9.77
N THR A 140 16.58 -16.16 -10.61
CA THR A 140 17.01 -17.55 -10.79
C THR A 140 18.45 -17.66 -11.31
N LYS A 141 19.03 -16.56 -11.83
CA LYS A 141 20.46 -16.49 -12.21
C LYS A 141 21.41 -16.65 -11.02
N ASP A 142 20.98 -16.33 -9.79
CA ASP A 142 21.84 -16.45 -8.60
C ASP A 142 21.72 -17.82 -7.91
N VAL A 143 20.68 -18.60 -8.23
CA VAL A 143 20.43 -19.91 -7.61
C VAL A 143 21.33 -21.00 -8.20
N THR A 144 21.71 -20.90 -9.47
CA THR A 144 22.56 -21.88 -10.16
C THR A 144 24.04 -21.82 -9.81
N LYS A 145 24.51 -20.74 -9.16
CA LYS A 145 25.92 -20.59 -8.75
C LYS A 145 26.23 -21.15 -7.36
N ALA A 146 25.23 -21.50 -6.57
CA ALA A 146 25.43 -22.06 -5.22
C ALA A 146 25.57 -23.60 -5.22
N SER A 147 25.51 -24.24 -6.39
CA SER A 147 25.55 -25.69 -6.58
C SER A 147 26.68 -26.14 -7.51
N SER A 148 27.81 -25.42 -7.53
CA SER A 148 29.04 -25.80 -8.25
C SER A 148 30.25 -25.73 -7.34
#